data_AF-A0A3P6RSP7-F1
#
_entry.id   AF-A0A3P6RSP7-F1
#
_cell.length_a   1.000
_cell.length_b   1.000
_cell.length_c   1.000
_cell.angle_alpha   90.00
_cell.angle_beta   90.00
_cell.angle_gamma   90.00
#
_symmetry.space_group_name_H-M   'P 1'
#
loop_
_entity.id
_entity.type
_entity.pdbx_description
1 polymer ?
#
loop_
_entity_poly.entity_id
_entity_poly.type
_entity_poly.pdbx_seq_one_letter_code
_entity_poly.pdbx_strand_id
1 'polypeptide(L)'
;MAQSLFENHNGKHILLLSEVRSRPLLVVSAVVASLAIAVACTHLFVSSPINAVAYQLPKPPTFEGELAPNGRLSKAELILDDQVYGPECIAIDRKSDKLYTGLKTGLICEINYKEKQPKILRAVRLTSLEGCDGSYRSMPKCGRPLGMR
;
A
#
# COMPACT_ATOMS: atom_id res chain seq x y z
N MET A 1 41.54 7.96 -34.34
CA MET A 1 41.73 6.76 -33.49
C MET A 1 40.41 6.15 -32.97
N ALA A 2 39.23 6.59 -33.44
CA ALA A 2 37.94 6.03 -33.01
C ALA A 2 37.27 5.07 -34.02
N GLN A 3 37.68 5.07 -35.29
CA GLN A 3 37.05 4.22 -36.33
C GLN A 3 37.43 2.73 -36.23
N SER A 4 38.63 2.38 -35.74
CA SER A 4 39.07 0.97 -35.68
C SER A 4 38.45 0.15 -34.55
N LEU A 5 37.83 0.79 -33.55
CA LEU A 5 37.15 0.10 -32.45
C LEU A 5 35.67 -0.22 -32.78
N PHE A 6 35.01 0.59 -33.62
CA PHE A 6 33.63 0.36 -34.06
C PHE A 6 33.52 -0.74 -35.12
N GLU A 7 34.51 -0.89 -36.01
CA GLU A 7 34.54 -1.96 -37.02
C GLU A 7 34.75 -3.36 -36.41
N ASN A 8 35.52 -3.44 -35.33
CA ASN A 8 35.86 -4.69 -34.67
C ASN A 8 34.68 -5.27 -33.86
N HIS A 9 33.79 -4.41 -33.34
CA HIS A 9 32.58 -4.86 -32.64
C HIS A 9 31.50 -5.39 -33.60
N ASN A 10 31.34 -4.74 -34.76
CA ASN A 10 30.39 -5.19 -35.79
C ASN A 10 30.80 -6.50 -36.46
N GLY A 11 32.10 -6.69 -36.76
CA GLY A 11 32.60 -7.93 -37.38
C GLY A 11 32.46 -9.16 -36.47
N LYS A 12 32.68 -9.00 -35.16
CA LYS A 12 32.52 -10.08 -34.18
C LYS A 12 31.06 -10.51 -34.01
N HIS A 13 30.12 -9.56 -34.01
CA HIS A 13 28.69 -9.86 -33.99
C HIS A 13 28.23 -10.58 -35.26
N ILE A 14 28.70 -10.16 -36.44
CA ILE A 14 28.35 -10.78 -37.71
C ILE A 14 28.90 -12.22 -37.81
N LEU A 15 30.14 -12.46 -37.36
CA LEU A 15 30.74 -13.81 -37.31
C LEU A 15 30.03 -14.73 -36.32
N LEU A 16 29.62 -14.22 -35.15
CA LEU A 16 28.80 -14.96 -34.18
C LEU A 16 27.45 -15.35 -34.80
N LEU A 17 26.79 -14.41 -35.49
CA LEU A 17 25.51 -14.67 -36.14
C LEU A 17 25.64 -15.65 -37.31
N SER A 18 26.75 -15.63 -38.07
CA SER A 18 26.99 -16.62 -39.13
C SER A 18 27.31 -18.02 -38.59
N GLU A 19 28.02 -18.12 -37.47
CA GLU A 19 28.35 -19.41 -36.84
C GLU A 19 27.11 -20.04 -36.18
N VAL A 20 26.29 -19.21 -35.51
CA VAL A 20 24.97 -19.59 -34.96
C VAL A 20 24.03 -20.05 -36.07
N ARG A 21 24.05 -19.38 -37.24
CA ARG A 21 23.26 -19.76 -38.42
C ARG A 21 23.76 -21.06 -39.07
N SER A 22 25.03 -21.39 -38.95
CA SER A 22 25.65 -22.58 -39.57
C SER A 22 25.37 -23.87 -38.79
N ARG A 23 25.02 -23.78 -37.50
CA ARG A 23 24.77 -24.94 -36.62
C ARG A 23 23.47 -24.78 -35.81
N PRO A 24 22.31 -24.61 -36.47
CA PRO A 24 21.04 -24.32 -35.80
C PRO A 24 20.63 -25.43 -34.82
N LEU A 25 20.94 -26.69 -35.15
CA LEU A 25 20.65 -27.83 -34.27
C LEU A 25 21.39 -27.75 -32.93
N LEU A 26 22.66 -27.31 -32.94
CA LEU A 26 23.46 -27.18 -31.71
C LEU A 26 22.94 -26.01 -30.86
N VAL A 27 22.60 -24.88 -31.48
CA VAL A 27 22.05 -23.71 -30.78
C VAL A 27 20.71 -24.06 -30.14
N VAL A 28 19.81 -24.71 -30.88
CA VAL A 28 18.53 -25.18 -30.35
C VAL A 28 18.75 -26.17 -29.20
N SER A 29 19.67 -27.13 -29.36
CA SER A 29 19.96 -28.10 -28.29
C SER A 29 20.51 -27.44 -27.02
N ALA A 30 21.36 -26.41 -27.16
CA ALA A 30 21.92 -25.66 -26.03
C ALA A 30 20.85 -24.84 -25.30
N VAL A 31 19.91 -24.23 -26.03
CA VAL A 31 18.77 -23.50 -25.44
C VAL A 31 17.81 -24.46 -24.73
N VAL A 32 17.53 -25.62 -25.33
CA VAL A 32 16.68 -26.64 -24.69
C VAL A 32 17.35 -27.19 -23.44
N ALA A 33 18.65 -27.47 -23.49
CA ALA A 33 19.41 -27.93 -22.34
C ALA A 33 19.45 -26.88 -21.22
N SER A 34 19.67 -25.60 -21.53
CA SER A 34 19.68 -24.54 -20.52
C SER A 34 18.31 -24.34 -19.87
N LEU A 35 17.23 -24.44 -20.64
CA LEU A 35 15.86 -24.37 -20.11
C LEU A 35 15.54 -25.58 -19.23
N ALA A 36 15.91 -26.79 -19.65
CA ALA A 36 15.73 -28.00 -18.87
C ALA A 36 16.48 -27.94 -17.53
N ILE A 37 17.73 -27.46 -17.54
CA ILE A 37 18.54 -27.26 -16.34
C ILE A 37 17.88 -26.23 -15.42
N ALA A 38 17.41 -25.09 -15.96
CA ALA A 38 16.74 -24.08 -15.16
C ALA A 38 15.49 -24.63 -14.47
N VAL A 39 14.63 -25.36 -15.20
CA VAL A 39 13.43 -26.00 -14.65
C VAL A 39 13.78 -27.04 -13.58
N ALA A 40 14.77 -27.89 -13.84
CA ALA A 40 15.22 -28.89 -12.88
C ALA A 40 15.76 -28.23 -11.59
N CYS A 41 16.57 -27.17 -11.72
CA CYS A 41 17.05 -26.40 -10.59
C CYS A 41 15.90 -25.75 -9.81
N THR A 42 14.89 -25.18 -10.48
CA THR A 42 13.71 -24.63 -9.78
C THR A 42 12.98 -25.71 -9.00
N HIS A 43 12.75 -26.89 -9.57
CA HIS A 43 12.09 -27.98 -8.86
C HIS A 43 12.91 -28.55 -7.69
N LEU A 44 14.23 -28.68 -7.84
CA LEU A 44 15.09 -29.26 -6.82
C LEU A 44 15.40 -28.30 -5.66
N PHE A 45 15.59 -27.01 -5.94
CA PHE A 45 15.99 -26.01 -4.94
C PHE A 45 14.84 -25.17 -4.39
N VAL A 46 13.74 -25.01 -5.13
CA VAL A 46 12.56 -24.22 -4.73
C VAL A 46 11.42 -25.14 -4.30
N SER A 47 11.74 -26.18 -3.51
CA SER A 47 10.71 -26.89 -2.76
C SER A 47 10.30 -26.00 -1.58
N SER A 48 9.21 -25.26 -1.73
CA SER A 48 8.62 -24.52 -0.61
C SER A 48 8.20 -25.53 0.46
N PRO A 49 8.59 -25.35 1.74
CA PRO A 49 8.18 -26.25 2.83
C PRO A 49 6.67 -26.14 3.14
N ILE A 50 5.95 -25.20 2.50
CA ILE A 50 4.54 -24.93 2.76
C ILE A 50 3.68 -25.79 1.83
N ASN A 51 2.94 -26.73 2.40
CA ASN A 51 1.89 -27.46 1.70
C ASN A 51 0.59 -26.64 1.74
N ALA A 52 0.25 -26.00 0.63
CA ALA A 52 -0.98 -25.20 0.53
C ALA A 52 -2.20 -26.12 0.54
N VAL A 53 -2.99 -26.05 1.61
CA VAL A 53 -4.26 -26.76 1.73
C VAL A 53 -5.42 -25.83 1.41
N ALA A 54 -6.47 -26.37 0.79
CA ALA A 54 -7.71 -25.63 0.62
C ALA A 54 -8.32 -25.36 2.01
N TYR A 55 -8.39 -24.08 2.39
CA TYR A 55 -9.02 -23.66 3.64
C TYR A 55 -10.38 -23.03 3.34
N GLN A 56 -11.44 -23.60 3.91
CA GLN A 56 -12.78 -23.03 3.89
C GLN A 56 -13.07 -22.44 5.26
N LEU A 57 -13.45 -21.16 5.27
CA LEU A 57 -13.86 -20.50 6.50
C LEU A 57 -15.09 -21.20 7.08
N PRO A 58 -15.14 -21.43 8.40
CA PRO A 58 -16.36 -21.91 9.04
C PRO A 58 -17.49 -20.89 8.85
N LYS A 59 -18.72 -21.35 9.01
CA LYS A 59 -19.89 -20.46 9.03
C LYS A 59 -19.67 -19.39 10.11
N PRO A 60 -19.99 -18.11 9.85
CA PRO A 60 -19.91 -17.06 10.86
C PRO A 60 -20.70 -17.45 12.11
N PRO A 61 -20.20 -17.14 13.32
CA PRO A 61 -20.93 -17.38 14.55
C PRO A 61 -22.26 -16.60 14.56
N THR A 62 -23.25 -17.11 15.28
CA THR A 62 -24.49 -16.37 15.51
C THR A 62 -24.24 -15.18 16.43
N PHE A 63 -24.95 -14.07 16.20
CA PHE A 63 -24.88 -12.88 17.06
C PHE A 63 -25.74 -13.08 18.31
N GLU A 64 -25.20 -13.84 19.26
CA GLU A 64 -25.83 -14.19 20.53
C GLU A 64 -24.92 -13.85 21.71
N GLY A 65 -25.48 -13.81 22.92
CA GLY A 65 -24.72 -13.49 24.14
C GLY A 65 -24.03 -12.13 24.07
N GLU A 66 -22.70 -12.10 24.24
CA GLU A 66 -21.89 -10.90 24.13
C GLU A 66 -21.82 -10.31 22.71
N LEU A 67 -22.07 -11.15 21.69
CA LEU A 67 -22.10 -10.75 20.28
C LEU A 67 -23.50 -10.35 19.81
N ALA A 68 -24.50 -10.36 20.70
CA ALA A 68 -25.85 -9.95 20.36
C ALA A 68 -25.85 -8.50 19.82
N PRO A 69 -26.71 -8.19 18.82
CA PRO A 69 -26.80 -6.83 18.29
C PRO A 69 -27.06 -5.83 19.41
N ASN A 70 -26.22 -4.79 19.49
CA ASN A 70 -26.40 -3.73 20.47
C ASN A 70 -26.94 -2.46 19.81
N GLY A 71 -27.89 -1.81 20.47
CA GLY A 71 -28.47 -0.55 20.02
C GLY A 71 -27.75 0.69 20.55
N ARG A 72 -26.56 0.57 21.14
CA ARG A 72 -25.92 1.70 21.86
C ARG A 72 -25.68 2.90 20.94
N LEU A 73 -25.27 2.64 19.70
CA LEU A 73 -25.01 3.67 18.70
C LEU A 73 -26.29 4.17 17.99
N SER A 74 -27.44 3.52 18.17
CA SER A 74 -28.71 4.00 17.59
C SER A 74 -29.17 5.35 18.14
N LYS A 75 -28.63 5.75 19.30
CA LYS A 75 -28.90 7.04 19.96
C LYS A 75 -27.78 8.05 19.75
N ALA A 76 -26.75 7.71 18.97
CA ALA A 76 -25.65 8.62 18.71
C ALA A 76 -26.09 9.69 17.70
N GLU A 77 -25.60 10.91 17.90
CA GLU A 77 -25.77 12.01 16.96
C GLU A 77 -24.52 12.13 16.09
N LEU A 78 -24.70 12.24 14.78
CA LEU A 78 -23.62 12.57 13.85
C LEU A 78 -23.40 14.08 13.89
N ILE A 79 -22.16 14.48 14.16
CA ILE A 79 -21.76 15.88 14.18
C ILE A 79 -20.80 16.15 13.02
N LEU A 80 -20.85 17.36 12.45
CA LEU A 80 -19.94 17.79 11.39
C LEU A 80 -19.91 16.86 10.18
N ASP A 81 -21.07 16.29 9.83
CA ASP A 81 -21.20 15.44 8.65
C ASP A 81 -20.73 16.20 7.40
N ASP A 82 -20.02 15.50 6.51
CA ASP A 82 -19.33 16.04 5.33
C ASP A 82 -18.29 17.16 5.57
N GLN A 83 -18.04 17.59 6.81
CA GLN A 83 -17.04 18.62 7.13
C GLN A 83 -15.71 18.04 7.62
N VAL A 84 -15.73 16.85 8.22
CA VAL A 84 -14.55 16.18 8.80
C VAL A 84 -14.16 14.99 7.92
N TYR A 85 -13.12 15.19 7.10
CA TYR A 85 -12.70 14.17 6.14
C TYR A 85 -11.69 13.18 6.71
N GLY A 86 -12.15 11.95 6.98
CA GLY A 86 -11.32 10.85 7.48
C GLY A 86 -10.67 11.18 8.82
N PRO A 87 -11.44 11.28 9.92
CA PRO A 87 -10.89 11.44 11.25
C PRO A 87 -10.13 10.17 11.68
N GLU A 88 -8.87 10.32 12.06
CA GLU A 88 -7.94 9.22 12.34
C GLU A 88 -7.63 9.06 13.85
N CYS A 89 -7.94 10.07 14.67
CA CYS A 89 -7.84 10.01 16.12
C CYS A 89 -8.76 11.04 16.78
N ILE A 90 -9.12 10.84 18.05
CA ILE A 90 -9.99 11.72 18.82
C ILE A 90 -9.38 11.93 20.20
N ALA A 91 -9.23 13.19 20.62
CA ALA A 91 -8.88 13.58 21.99
C ALA A 91 -9.89 14.61 22.50
N ILE A 92 -10.29 14.50 23.76
CA ILE A 92 -11.31 15.37 24.35
C ILE A 92 -10.70 16.09 25.56
N ASP A 93 -10.58 17.41 25.46
CA ASP A 93 -10.29 18.24 26.62
C ASP A 93 -11.61 18.64 27.30
N ARG A 94 -11.88 18.00 28.43
CA ARG A 94 -13.08 18.25 29.24
C ARG A 94 -13.02 19.58 29.99
N LYS A 95 -11.84 20.19 30.18
CA LYS A 95 -11.72 21.48 30.87
C LYS A 95 -12.08 22.65 29.97
N SER A 96 -11.73 22.55 28.68
CA SER A 96 -12.00 23.59 27.68
C SER A 96 -13.22 23.30 26.80
N ASP A 97 -13.89 22.15 27.02
CA ASP A 97 -14.98 21.62 26.19
C ASP A 97 -14.61 21.56 24.70
N LYS A 98 -13.35 21.18 24.40
CA LYS A 98 -12.84 21.03 23.03
C LYS A 98 -12.62 19.57 22.69
N LEU A 99 -12.89 19.24 21.43
CA LEU A 99 -12.54 17.98 20.80
C LEU A 99 -11.45 18.25 19.77
N TYR A 100 -10.44 17.39 19.75
CA TYR A 100 -9.37 17.42 18.78
C TYR A 100 -9.41 16.16 17.93
N THR A 101 -9.30 16.30 16.61
CA THR A 101 -9.21 15.17 15.69
C THR A 101 -8.13 15.38 14.65
N GLY A 102 -7.39 14.32 14.34
CA GLY A 102 -6.48 14.28 13.20
C GLY A 102 -7.26 13.90 11.95
N LEU A 103 -6.99 14.52 10.81
CA LEU A 103 -7.57 14.15 9.52
C LEU A 103 -6.56 13.40 8.67
N LYS A 104 -7.05 12.56 7.77
CA LYS A 104 -6.20 11.87 6.79
C LYS A 104 -5.42 12.80 5.87
N THR A 105 -5.86 14.05 5.74
CA THR A 105 -5.17 15.09 4.99
C THR A 105 -3.94 15.63 5.73
N GLY A 106 -3.73 15.30 7.00
CA GLY A 106 -2.63 15.81 7.84
C GLY A 106 -3.00 17.02 8.71
N LEU A 107 -4.27 17.44 8.69
CA LEU A 107 -4.77 18.50 9.56
C LEU A 107 -5.09 17.98 10.97
N ILE A 108 -4.94 18.85 11.96
CA ILE A 108 -5.44 18.69 13.31
C ILE A 108 -6.55 19.73 13.49
N CYS A 109 -7.77 19.26 13.67
CA CYS A 109 -8.95 20.09 13.86
C CYS A 109 -9.27 20.22 15.35
N GLU A 110 -9.51 21.45 15.79
CA GLU A 110 -10.11 21.79 17.07
C GLU A 110 -11.59 22.06 16.85
N ILE A 111 -12.45 21.37 17.60
CA ILE A 111 -13.89 21.34 17.42
C ILE A 111 -14.55 21.75 18.74
N ASN A 112 -15.54 22.64 18.67
CA ASN A 112 -16.50 22.79 19.75
C ASN A 112 -17.61 21.75 19.55
N TYR A 113 -17.73 20.80 20.48
CA TYR A 113 -18.69 19.70 20.39
C TYR A 113 -19.88 19.83 21.37
N LYS A 114 -19.85 20.82 22.28
CA LYS A 114 -20.85 21.02 23.34
C LYS A 114 -21.90 22.08 23.01
N GLU A 115 -21.61 22.99 22.08
CA GLU A 115 -22.59 23.96 21.58
C GLU A 115 -23.75 23.26 20.84
N LYS A 116 -24.92 23.92 20.75
CA LYS A 116 -26.09 23.41 20.00
C LYS A 116 -25.81 23.07 18.54
N GLN A 117 -24.74 23.63 17.98
CA GLN A 117 -24.24 23.33 16.64
C GLN A 117 -22.73 23.12 16.73
N PRO A 118 -22.26 21.88 16.62
CA PRO A 118 -20.84 21.57 16.57
C PRO A 118 -20.17 22.29 15.41
N LYS A 119 -18.97 22.84 15.63
CA LYS A 119 -18.22 23.59 14.61
C LYS A 119 -16.72 23.37 14.76
N ILE A 120 -16.02 23.37 13.63
CA ILE A 120 -14.55 23.42 13.59
C ILE A 120 -14.14 24.86 13.92
N LEU A 121 -13.38 25.04 15.00
CA LEU A 121 -12.85 26.35 15.41
C LEU A 121 -11.56 26.67 14.69
N ARG A 122 -10.71 25.65 14.52
CA ARG A 122 -9.38 25.79 13.93
C ARG A 122 -8.96 24.49 13.28
N ALA A 123 -8.22 24.58 12.19
CA ALA A 123 -7.50 23.46 11.60
C ALA A 123 -6.04 23.88 11.41
N VAL A 124 -5.11 23.10 11.95
CA VAL A 124 -3.68 23.36 11.82
C VAL A 124 -2.99 22.19 11.14
N ARG A 125 -1.91 22.50 10.43
CA ARG A 125 -1.03 21.50 9.84
C ARG A 125 0.35 21.64 10.47
N LEU A 126 0.96 20.51 10.83
CA LEU A 126 2.32 20.52 11.39
C LEU A 126 3.42 20.67 10.33
N THR A 127 3.07 20.48 9.05
CA THR A 127 3.95 20.64 7.89
C THR A 127 3.52 21.84 7.05
N SER A 128 4.48 22.48 6.37
CA SER A 128 4.23 23.59 5.44
C SER A 128 3.91 23.12 4.01
N LEU A 129 3.77 21.81 3.80
CA LEU A 129 3.50 21.24 2.49
C LEU A 129 2.04 21.45 2.06
N GLU A 130 1.87 21.88 0.82
CA GLU A 130 0.57 22.05 0.16
C GLU A 130 0.15 20.78 -0.61
N GLY A 131 -1.09 20.74 -1.10
CA GLY A 131 -1.59 19.65 -1.95
C GLY A 131 -1.88 18.34 -1.21
N CYS A 132 -2.13 18.41 0.09
CA CYS A 132 -2.43 17.25 0.92
C CYS A 132 -3.89 16.78 0.78
N ASP A 133 -4.15 15.96 -0.24
CA ASP A 133 -5.47 15.42 -0.58
C ASP A 133 -5.94 14.26 0.33
N GLY A 134 -5.04 13.73 1.17
CA GLY A 134 -5.31 12.60 2.05
C GLY A 134 -5.27 11.25 1.34
N SER A 135 -4.73 11.20 0.12
CA SER A 135 -4.41 9.96 -0.58
C SER A 135 -3.23 9.23 0.08
N TYR A 136 -3.04 7.96 -0.26
CA TYR A 136 -1.85 7.21 0.14
C TYR A 136 -0.55 7.79 -0.44
N ARG A 137 -0.62 8.51 -1.57
CA ARG A 137 0.55 9.14 -2.19
C ARG A 137 1.00 10.39 -1.43
N SER A 138 0.05 11.18 -0.90
CA SER A 138 0.36 12.37 -0.11
C SER A 138 0.77 12.01 1.32
N MET A 139 0.30 10.87 1.86
CA MET A 139 0.50 10.45 3.26
C MET A 139 1.96 10.53 3.74
N PRO A 140 2.98 10.02 3.03
CA PRO A 140 4.37 10.07 3.51
C PRO A 140 4.92 11.50 3.66
N LYS A 141 4.34 12.46 2.93
CA LYS A 141 4.77 13.86 2.93
C LYS A 141 3.97 14.70 3.92
N CYS A 142 2.65 14.56 3.86
CA CYS A 142 1.69 15.34 4.63
C CYS A 142 1.53 14.87 6.07
N GLY A 143 1.88 13.60 6.33
CA GLY A 143 1.63 12.93 7.60
C GLY A 143 0.15 12.65 7.85
N ARG A 144 -0.11 11.83 8.88
CA ARG A 144 -1.43 11.62 9.45
C ARG A 144 -1.28 11.69 10.97
N PRO A 145 -1.81 12.73 11.64
CA PRO A 145 -1.79 12.81 13.09
C PRO A 145 -2.58 11.65 13.69
N LEU A 146 -1.87 10.71 14.31
CA LEU A 146 -2.42 9.53 14.98
C LEU A 146 -2.15 9.62 16.48
N GLY A 147 -2.99 8.95 17.28
CA GLY A 147 -2.70 8.70 18.69
C GLY A 147 -2.73 9.91 19.63
N MET A 148 -3.40 11.01 19.26
CA MET A 148 -3.70 12.11 20.19
C MET A 148 -4.55 11.59 21.36
N ARG A 149 -4.24 12.01 22.60
CA ARG A 149 -4.90 11.57 23.84
C ARG A 149 -5.01 12.72 24.83
#